data_AF-A0A7W0SE67-F1
#
_entry.id   AF-A0A7W0SE67-F1
#
_cell.length_a   1.000
_cell.length_b   1.000
_cell.length_c   1.000
_cell.angle_alpha   90.00
_cell.angle_beta   90.00
_cell.angle_gamma   90.00
#
_symmetry.space_group_name_H-M   'P 1'
#
loop_
_entity.id
_entity.type
_entity.pdbx_description
1 polymer ?
#
loop_
_entity_poly.entity_id
_entity_poly.type
_entity_poly.pdbx_seq_one_letter_code
_entity_poly.pdbx_strand_id
1 'polypeptide(L)'
;LRVFSPAGQRAIAAREAEFSSLAEHPVSFTAFREVPWSLFGSFAVCRAQMAFRSPYLDNQLVALSFRAPNDLRKSSRAASRLIAKNAPRLAAIPTDMGIGGAAAFRAMRRLFAKVTFKLDHLSNEGLPHWAGRLDPVVDRMRARNLIFGHHKFLRYGSWFRNALGEYIREALSTIGTVGSEFLDPDFVSGMSRRHIEGRGSYLSEIDRVLTLDAVDRLLLKPANAPAPFAPRFL
;
A
#
# COMPACT_ATOMS: atom_id res chain seq x y z
N LEU A 1 -5.99 17.63 -2.19
CA LEU A 1 -4.79 16.97 -2.78
C LEU A 1 -4.34 17.78 -3.99
N ARG A 2 -3.07 18.25 -4.03
CA ARG A 2 -2.56 19.12 -5.11
C ARG A 2 -2.48 18.48 -6.51
N VAL A 3 -2.72 17.17 -6.61
CA VAL A 3 -2.73 16.42 -7.88
C VAL A 3 -3.92 16.78 -8.76
N PHE A 4 -5.08 17.06 -8.15
CA PHE A 4 -6.31 17.32 -8.88
C PHE A 4 -6.46 18.80 -9.18
N SER A 5 -6.92 19.10 -10.39
CA SER A 5 -7.37 20.43 -10.78
C SER A 5 -8.53 20.89 -9.87
N PRO A 6 -8.83 22.20 -9.81
CA PRO A 6 -10.01 22.68 -9.08
C PRO A 6 -11.32 22.03 -9.53
N ALA A 7 -11.45 21.68 -10.81
CA ALA A 7 -12.59 20.93 -11.34
C ALA A 7 -12.65 19.50 -10.78
N GLY A 8 -11.52 18.78 -10.81
CA GLY A 8 -11.42 17.44 -10.24
C GLY A 8 -11.70 17.39 -8.73
N GLN A 9 -11.22 18.37 -7.97
CA GLN A 9 -11.50 18.46 -6.54
C GLN A 9 -13.01 18.61 -6.25
N ARG A 10 -13.71 19.43 -7.04
CA ARG A 10 -15.17 19.58 -6.92
C ARG A 10 -15.91 18.29 -7.26
N ALA A 11 -15.51 17.59 -8.32
CA ALA A 11 -16.12 16.33 -8.73
C ALA A 11 -15.96 15.24 -7.66
N ILE A 12 -14.79 15.14 -7.03
CA ILE A 12 -14.51 14.20 -5.93
C ILE A 12 -15.38 14.54 -4.72
N ALA A 13 -15.39 15.80 -4.28
CA ALA A 13 -16.15 16.23 -3.11
C ALA A 13 -17.65 15.97 -3.27
N ALA A 14 -18.20 16.15 -4.47
CA ALA A 14 -19.60 15.87 -4.76
C ALA A 14 -19.98 14.38 -4.60
N ARG A 15 -19.03 13.46 -4.77
CA ARG A 15 -19.26 12.00 -4.71
C ARG A 15 -18.82 11.37 -3.39
N GLU A 16 -17.95 12.03 -2.64
CA GLU A 16 -17.50 11.55 -1.31
C GLU A 16 -18.68 11.37 -0.34
N ALA A 17 -19.66 12.26 -0.39
CA ALA A 17 -20.89 12.17 0.40
C ALA A 17 -21.76 10.94 0.03
N GLU A 18 -21.80 10.59 -1.26
CA GLU A 18 -22.54 9.43 -1.77
C GLU A 18 -21.89 8.12 -1.29
N PHE A 19 -20.56 8.01 -1.39
CA PHE A 19 -19.81 6.84 -0.91
C PHE A 19 -19.86 6.67 0.61
N SER A 20 -19.84 7.77 1.37
CA SER A 20 -19.89 7.74 2.84
C SER A 20 -21.24 7.24 3.37
N SER A 21 -22.29 7.28 2.55
CA SER A 21 -23.64 6.83 2.90
C SER A 21 -23.86 5.31 2.76
N LEU A 22 -22.90 4.59 2.16
CA LEU A 22 -22.95 3.14 2.01
C LEU A 22 -22.56 2.47 3.35
N ALA A 23 -23.51 2.41 4.28
CA ALA A 23 -23.36 1.73 5.55
C ALA A 23 -23.25 0.20 5.33
N GLU A 24 -22.05 -0.30 5.10
CA GLU A 24 -21.77 -1.73 4.97
C GLU A 24 -21.30 -2.32 6.31
N HIS A 25 -21.65 -3.59 6.57
CA HIS A 25 -21.13 -4.30 7.73
C HIS A 25 -19.58 -4.40 7.63
N PRO A 26 -18.81 -4.06 8.68
CA PRO A 26 -17.34 -3.97 8.58
C PRO A 26 -16.66 -5.25 8.06
N VAL A 27 -17.21 -6.43 8.40
CA VAL A 27 -16.67 -7.71 7.90
C VAL A 27 -16.94 -7.89 6.41
N SER A 28 -18.10 -7.46 5.91
CA SER A 28 -18.40 -7.53 4.48
C SER A 28 -17.46 -6.63 3.69
N PHE A 29 -17.29 -5.38 4.16
CA PHE A 29 -16.36 -4.44 3.56
C PHE A 29 -14.94 -5.02 3.50
N THR A 30 -14.42 -5.53 4.63
CA THR A 30 -13.05 -6.07 4.65
C THR A 30 -12.90 -7.33 3.78
N ALA A 31 -13.81 -8.30 3.89
CA ALA A 31 -13.68 -9.59 3.21
C ALA A 31 -13.90 -9.51 1.68
N PHE A 32 -14.82 -8.65 1.22
CA PHE A 32 -15.25 -8.62 -0.18
C PHE A 32 -14.79 -7.39 -0.96
N ARG A 33 -14.32 -6.34 -0.28
CA ARG A 33 -13.80 -5.13 -0.94
C ARG A 33 -12.34 -4.88 -0.58
N GLU A 34 -12.05 -4.59 0.68
CA GLU A 34 -10.73 -4.15 1.12
C GLU A 34 -9.63 -5.16 0.77
N VAL A 35 -9.79 -6.43 1.19
CA VAL A 35 -8.78 -7.46 0.96
C VAL A 35 -8.65 -7.81 -0.52
N PRO A 36 -9.74 -8.09 -1.28
CA PRO A 36 -9.62 -8.34 -2.71
C PRO A 36 -9.00 -7.17 -3.47
N TRP A 37 -9.43 -5.92 -3.22
CA TRP A 37 -8.94 -4.75 -3.95
C TRP A 37 -7.48 -4.43 -3.62
N SER A 38 -7.08 -4.53 -2.35
CA SER A 38 -5.70 -4.23 -1.93
C SER A 38 -4.69 -5.33 -2.32
N LEU A 39 -5.12 -6.59 -2.38
CA LEU A 39 -4.23 -7.71 -2.68
C LEU A 39 -4.26 -8.15 -4.15
N PHE A 40 -5.20 -7.66 -4.97
CA PHE A 40 -5.39 -8.13 -6.34
C PHE A 40 -4.11 -8.08 -7.17
N GLY A 41 -3.37 -6.97 -7.13
CA GLY A 41 -2.13 -6.81 -7.92
C GLY A 41 -1.08 -7.87 -7.58
N SER A 42 -0.75 -8.00 -6.29
CA SER A 42 0.18 -9.02 -5.80
C SER A 42 -0.32 -10.44 -6.09
N PHE A 43 -1.62 -10.68 -5.92
CA PHE A 43 -2.24 -11.97 -6.19
C PHE A 43 -2.16 -12.37 -7.66
N ALA A 44 -2.45 -11.44 -8.57
CA ALA A 44 -2.40 -11.66 -10.01
C ALA A 44 -0.98 -12.06 -10.47
N VAL A 45 0.04 -11.35 -9.97
CA VAL A 45 1.45 -11.65 -10.27
C VAL A 45 1.87 -13.01 -9.68
N CYS A 46 1.60 -13.24 -8.38
CA CYS A 46 2.01 -14.48 -7.72
C CYS A 46 1.38 -15.73 -8.37
N ARG A 47 0.14 -15.63 -8.86
CA ARG A 47 -0.56 -16.75 -9.51
C ARG A 47 0.05 -17.22 -10.82
N ALA A 48 0.92 -16.43 -11.44
CA ALA A 48 1.66 -16.87 -12.61
C ALA A 48 2.68 -17.99 -12.29
N GLN A 49 3.15 -18.07 -11.04
CA GLN A 49 4.21 -19.00 -10.65
C GLN A 49 3.86 -19.87 -9.43
N MET A 50 2.86 -19.48 -8.62
CA MET A 50 2.56 -20.13 -7.36
C MET A 50 1.05 -20.31 -7.13
N ALA A 51 0.69 -21.38 -6.44
CA ALA A 51 -0.65 -21.53 -5.89
C ALA A 51 -0.82 -20.65 -4.66
N PHE A 52 -1.63 -19.59 -4.77
CA PHE A 52 -1.90 -18.69 -3.65
C PHE A 52 -2.88 -19.32 -2.65
N ARG A 53 -2.62 -19.13 -1.34
CA ARG A 53 -3.51 -19.56 -0.25
C ARG A 53 -3.73 -18.41 0.73
N SER A 54 -4.98 -18.19 1.11
CA SER A 54 -5.40 -17.20 2.10
C SER A 54 -6.15 -17.88 3.26
N PRO A 55 -5.43 -18.52 4.22
CA PRO A 55 -6.08 -19.25 5.31
C PRO A 55 -7.02 -18.38 6.15
N TYR A 56 -6.76 -17.07 6.22
CA TYR A 56 -7.58 -16.11 6.94
C TYR A 56 -8.92 -15.76 6.24
N LEU A 57 -9.07 -16.13 4.98
CA LEU A 57 -10.33 -15.99 4.22
C LEU A 57 -11.06 -17.33 4.08
N ASP A 58 -10.78 -18.29 4.96
CA ASP A 58 -11.59 -19.50 5.04
C ASP A 58 -13.06 -19.17 5.37
N ASN A 59 -13.99 -19.83 4.68
CA ASN A 59 -15.43 -19.54 4.80
C ASN A 59 -15.93 -19.66 6.24
N GLN A 60 -15.41 -20.62 7.03
CA GLN A 60 -15.82 -20.79 8.41
C GLN A 60 -15.26 -19.68 9.30
N LEU A 61 -14.04 -19.20 9.04
CA LEU A 61 -13.45 -18.09 9.76
C LEU A 61 -14.11 -16.76 9.44
N VAL A 62 -14.52 -16.55 8.18
CA VAL A 62 -15.30 -15.38 7.77
C VAL A 62 -16.68 -15.44 8.44
N ALA A 63 -17.38 -16.58 8.39
CA ALA A 63 -18.67 -16.75 9.06
C ALA A 63 -18.57 -16.54 10.58
N LEU A 64 -17.51 -17.02 11.22
CA LEU A 64 -17.24 -16.76 12.64
C LEU A 64 -17.08 -15.26 12.90
N SER A 65 -16.39 -14.54 12.00
CA SER A 65 -16.18 -13.10 12.12
C SER A 65 -17.49 -12.29 12.03
N PHE A 66 -18.48 -12.76 11.27
CA PHE A 66 -19.84 -12.16 11.27
C PHE A 66 -20.59 -12.37 12.58
N ARG A 67 -20.36 -13.51 13.25
CA ARG A 67 -21.03 -13.85 14.52
C ARG A 67 -20.31 -13.30 15.75
N ALA A 68 -19.04 -12.96 15.62
CA ALA A 68 -18.21 -12.49 16.72
C ALA A 68 -18.66 -11.09 17.20
N PRO A 69 -18.90 -10.91 18.51
CA PRO A 69 -19.14 -9.61 19.10
C PRO A 69 -18.07 -8.60 18.70
N ASN A 70 -18.48 -7.35 18.46
CA ASN A 70 -17.60 -6.28 17.97
C ASN A 70 -16.35 -6.10 18.85
N ASP A 71 -16.49 -6.26 20.17
CA ASP A 71 -15.36 -6.06 21.09
C ASP A 71 -14.33 -7.19 21.03
N LEU A 72 -14.74 -8.41 20.69
CA LEU A 72 -13.80 -9.51 20.47
C LEU A 72 -13.03 -9.35 19.15
N ARG A 73 -13.63 -8.68 18.15
CA ARG A 73 -12.98 -8.41 16.86
C ARG A 73 -11.87 -7.35 16.94
N LYS A 74 -11.93 -6.45 17.92
CA LYS A 74 -10.94 -5.37 18.11
C LYS A 74 -9.60 -5.85 18.67
N SER A 75 -9.48 -7.12 19.06
CA SER A 75 -8.28 -7.63 19.72
C SER A 75 -7.90 -9.04 19.31
N SER A 76 -6.61 -9.24 19.02
CA SER A 76 -6.05 -10.58 18.79
C SER A 76 -5.96 -11.45 20.05
N ARG A 77 -6.28 -10.91 21.24
CA ARG A 77 -6.14 -11.63 22.54
C ARG A 77 -6.92 -12.94 22.57
N ALA A 78 -8.15 -12.98 22.06
CA ALA A 78 -8.97 -14.18 22.06
C ALA A 78 -8.34 -15.28 21.19
N ALA A 79 -7.91 -14.92 19.97
CA ALA A 79 -7.19 -15.82 19.07
C ALA A 79 -5.88 -16.32 19.68
N SER A 80 -5.06 -15.43 20.27
CA SER A 80 -3.79 -15.83 20.92
C SER A 80 -4.01 -16.78 22.10
N ARG A 81 -5.05 -16.59 22.92
CA ARG A 81 -5.40 -17.51 24.01
C ARG A 81 -5.82 -18.88 23.48
N LEU A 82 -6.63 -18.91 22.42
CA LEU A 82 -7.06 -20.16 21.79
C LEU A 82 -5.86 -20.92 21.23
N ILE A 83 -4.92 -20.24 20.56
CA ILE A 83 -3.68 -20.84 20.06
C ILE A 83 -2.83 -21.37 21.22
N ALA A 84 -2.63 -20.58 22.28
CA ALA A 84 -1.86 -21.02 23.44
C ALA A 84 -2.46 -22.25 24.13
N LYS A 85 -3.80 -22.36 24.17
CA LYS A 85 -4.50 -23.51 24.74
C LYS A 85 -4.34 -24.78 23.90
N ASN A 86 -4.41 -24.67 22.57
CA ASN A 86 -4.43 -25.85 21.68
C ASN A 86 -3.04 -26.24 21.14
N ALA A 87 -2.13 -25.28 20.98
CA ALA A 87 -0.81 -25.47 20.40
C ALA A 87 0.26 -24.62 21.13
N PRO A 88 0.72 -25.04 22.32
CA PRO A 88 1.70 -24.29 23.11
C PRO A 88 3.01 -24.00 22.36
N ARG A 89 3.47 -24.94 21.53
CA ARG A 89 4.67 -24.76 20.69
C ARG A 89 4.52 -23.61 19.69
N LEU A 90 3.32 -23.45 19.12
CA LEU A 90 3.02 -22.35 18.20
C LEU A 90 2.93 -21.01 18.94
N ALA A 91 2.36 -20.99 20.14
CA ALA A 91 2.30 -19.77 20.97
C ALA A 91 3.66 -19.31 21.50
N ALA A 92 4.66 -20.20 21.54
CA ALA A 92 6.03 -19.86 21.87
C ALA A 92 6.76 -19.11 20.74
N ILE A 93 6.26 -19.18 19.50
CA ILE A 93 6.80 -18.44 18.37
C ILE A 93 6.30 -16.99 18.46
N PRO A 94 7.18 -15.98 18.57
CA PRO A 94 6.77 -14.59 18.61
C PRO A 94 6.22 -14.16 17.24
N THR A 95 5.14 -13.38 17.24
CA THR A 95 4.70 -12.70 16.02
C THR A 95 5.68 -11.59 15.62
N ASP A 96 5.60 -11.16 14.37
CA ASP A 96 6.22 -9.95 13.83
C ASP A 96 6.00 -8.71 14.71
N MET A 97 4.83 -8.59 15.33
CA MET A 97 4.46 -7.52 16.27
C MET A 97 4.91 -7.78 17.73
N GLY A 98 5.71 -8.82 17.97
CA GLY A 98 6.24 -9.17 19.29
C GLY A 98 5.20 -9.72 20.27
N ILE A 99 4.11 -10.34 19.78
CA ILE A 99 3.12 -11.03 20.61
C ILE A 99 3.55 -12.49 20.78
N GLY A 100 3.47 -13.04 21.99
CA GLY A 100 3.94 -14.40 22.29
C GLY A 100 5.43 -14.46 22.70
N GLY A 101 6.00 -15.66 22.74
CA GLY A 101 7.41 -15.89 23.08
C GLY A 101 7.80 -15.73 24.55
N ALA A 102 9.08 -15.97 24.83
CA ALA A 102 9.68 -15.90 26.17
C ALA A 102 9.37 -14.57 26.88
N ALA A 103 9.12 -14.62 28.18
CA ALA A 103 8.73 -13.45 28.97
C ALA A 103 9.88 -12.42 29.06
N ALA A 104 11.13 -12.90 29.12
CA ALA A 104 12.30 -12.05 29.11
C ALA A 104 12.33 -11.22 27.81
N PHE A 105 12.40 -9.90 27.97
CA PHE A 105 12.45 -8.91 26.88
C PHE A 105 11.18 -8.75 26.03
N ARG A 106 10.02 -9.31 26.42
CA ARG A 106 8.77 -9.17 25.64
C ARG A 106 8.38 -7.71 25.40
N ALA A 107 8.48 -6.85 26.42
CA ALA A 107 8.15 -5.43 26.30
C ALA A 107 9.11 -4.70 25.34
N MET A 108 10.41 -4.96 25.47
CA MET A 108 11.45 -4.40 24.60
C MET A 108 11.29 -4.87 23.15
N ARG A 109 11.07 -6.17 22.93
CA ARG A 109 10.81 -6.73 21.59
C ARG A 109 9.56 -6.13 20.96
N ARG A 110 8.49 -5.96 21.74
CA ARG A 110 7.25 -5.34 21.25
C ARG A 110 7.44 -3.87 20.90
N LEU A 111 8.22 -3.13 21.69
CA LEU A 111 8.56 -1.74 21.38
C LEU A 111 9.39 -1.68 20.10
N PHE A 112 10.45 -2.48 20.00
CA PHE A 112 11.29 -2.59 18.81
C PHE A 112 10.47 -2.96 17.57
N ALA A 113 9.63 -3.99 17.65
CA ALA A 113 8.74 -4.41 16.57
C ALA A 113 7.81 -3.28 16.12
N LYS A 114 7.17 -2.57 17.05
CA LYS A 114 6.29 -1.44 16.71
C LYS A 114 7.04 -0.28 16.05
N VAL A 115 8.23 0.04 16.55
CA VAL A 115 9.05 1.13 16.00
C VAL A 115 9.51 0.76 14.60
N THR A 116 10.11 -0.42 14.43
CA THR A 116 10.56 -0.90 13.12
C THR A 116 9.40 -1.04 12.14
N PHE A 117 8.25 -1.55 12.56
CA PHE A 117 7.05 -1.62 11.73
C PHE A 117 6.59 -0.24 11.25
N LYS A 118 6.50 0.74 12.16
CA LYS A 118 6.11 2.12 11.80
C LYS A 118 7.14 2.76 10.86
N LEU A 119 8.42 2.55 11.12
CA LEU A 119 9.49 3.06 10.26
C LEU A 119 9.42 2.43 8.87
N ASP A 120 9.23 1.11 8.78
CA ASP A 120 9.11 0.37 7.52
C ASP A 120 7.85 0.78 6.74
N HIS A 121 6.74 1.01 7.45
CA HIS A 121 5.50 1.52 6.88
C HIS A 121 5.69 2.93 6.30
N LEU A 122 6.23 3.87 7.10
CA LEU A 122 6.47 5.26 6.66
C LEU A 122 7.46 5.32 5.49
N SER A 123 8.47 4.46 5.53
CA SER A 123 9.46 4.27 4.47
C SER A 123 8.84 3.79 3.16
N ASN A 124 7.89 2.85 3.22
CA ASN A 124 7.31 2.23 2.02
C ASN A 124 6.10 2.98 1.44
N GLU A 125 5.29 3.65 2.26
CA GLU A 125 4.16 4.46 1.77
C GLU A 125 4.57 5.88 1.38
N GLY A 126 5.83 6.23 1.68
CA GLY A 126 6.43 7.51 1.38
C GLY A 126 6.54 8.38 2.63
N LEU A 127 7.75 8.89 2.87
CA LEU A 127 7.97 9.86 3.95
C LEU A 127 7.09 11.10 3.71
N PRO A 128 6.62 11.78 4.76
CA PRO A 128 6.01 13.09 4.61
C PRO A 128 6.90 13.99 3.75
N HIS A 129 6.32 14.86 2.92
CA HIS A 129 7.09 15.69 1.96
C HIS A 129 8.30 16.40 2.60
N TRP A 130 8.16 16.87 3.84
CA TRP A 130 9.24 17.51 4.60
C TRP A 130 10.39 16.56 4.99
N ALA A 131 10.09 15.27 5.19
CA ALA A 131 11.03 14.24 5.59
C ALA A 131 11.74 13.59 4.38
N GLY A 132 11.38 13.93 3.14
CA GLY A 132 12.06 13.44 1.93
C GLY A 132 13.57 13.72 1.90
N ARG A 133 14.03 14.75 2.61
CA ARG A 133 15.48 15.06 2.75
C ARG A 133 16.25 14.03 3.56
N LEU A 134 15.59 13.27 4.43
CA LEU A 134 16.21 12.21 5.24
C LEU A 134 16.32 10.89 4.48
N ASP A 135 15.74 10.82 3.28
CA ASP A 135 15.61 9.58 2.55
C ASP A 135 16.96 8.94 2.16
N PRO A 136 18.04 9.68 1.84
CA PRO A 136 19.36 9.07 1.64
C PRO A 136 19.92 8.38 2.90
N VAL A 137 19.59 8.88 4.09
CA VAL A 137 19.99 8.27 5.36
C VAL A 137 19.17 7.00 5.60
N VAL A 138 17.85 7.07 5.35
CA VAL A 138 16.94 5.92 5.41
C VAL A 138 17.37 4.84 4.42
N ASP A 139 17.72 5.20 3.19
CA ASP A 139 18.23 4.30 2.15
C ASP A 139 19.53 3.63 2.58
N ARG A 140 20.46 4.35 3.23
CA ARG A 140 21.70 3.77 3.76
C ARG A 140 21.43 2.78 4.91
N MET A 141 20.51 3.11 5.82
CA MET A 141 20.09 2.19 6.89
C MET A 141 19.39 0.95 6.32
N ARG A 142 18.61 1.13 5.25
CA ARG A 142 17.89 0.08 4.52
C ARG A 142 18.85 -0.83 3.75
N ALA A 143 19.86 -0.29 3.09
CA ALA A 143 20.90 -1.06 2.39
C ALA A 143 21.71 -1.96 3.34
N ARG A 144 21.80 -1.58 4.61
CA ARG A 144 22.47 -2.36 5.66
C ARG A 144 21.55 -3.38 6.35
N ASN A 145 20.30 -3.54 5.92
CA ASN A 145 19.27 -4.40 6.55
C ASN A 145 19.15 -4.20 8.07
N LEU A 146 19.42 -2.98 8.57
CA LEU A 146 19.47 -2.74 10.01
C LEU A 146 18.07 -2.64 10.65
N ILE A 147 17.08 -2.17 9.87
CA ILE A 147 15.75 -1.76 10.39
C ILE A 147 14.61 -2.03 9.39
N PHE A 148 14.89 -1.96 8.09
CA PHE A 148 13.90 -1.88 7.02
C PHE A 148 13.84 -3.18 6.19
N GLY A 149 12.65 -3.53 5.69
CA GLY A 149 12.43 -4.77 4.92
C GLY A 149 12.07 -6.01 5.75
N HIS A 150 11.90 -5.86 7.06
CA HIS A 150 11.45 -6.96 7.94
C HIS A 150 9.93 -7.18 7.90
N HIS A 151 9.15 -6.17 7.53
CA HIS A 151 7.68 -6.22 7.63
C HIS A 151 6.98 -6.07 6.28
N LYS A 152 7.53 -5.25 5.36
CA LYS A 152 7.05 -5.15 3.97
C LYS A 152 8.19 -5.50 3.00
N PHE A 153 7.93 -6.47 2.11
CA PHE A 153 8.90 -6.92 1.10
C PHE A 153 8.90 -6.04 -0.17
N LEU A 154 7.82 -5.32 -0.43
CA LEU A 154 7.67 -4.45 -1.61
C LEU A 154 8.23 -3.07 -1.33
N ARG A 155 9.28 -2.70 -2.07
CA ARG A 155 10.05 -1.46 -1.87
C ARG A 155 9.72 -0.40 -2.92
N TYR A 156 8.43 -0.11 -3.09
CA TYR A 156 7.93 0.74 -4.17
C TYR A 156 8.63 2.11 -4.24
N GLY A 157 8.85 2.80 -3.13
CA GLY A 157 9.53 4.11 -3.14
C GLY A 157 10.94 4.07 -3.75
N SER A 158 11.73 3.02 -3.46
CA SER A 158 13.07 2.87 -4.03
C SER A 158 13.01 2.48 -5.50
N TRP A 159 12.08 1.60 -5.88
CA TRP A 159 11.88 1.23 -7.28
C TRP A 159 11.41 2.41 -8.12
N PHE A 160 10.45 3.19 -7.63
CA PHE A 160 9.88 4.35 -8.32
C PHE A 160 10.90 5.48 -8.49
N ARG A 161 11.85 5.60 -7.56
CA ARG A 161 12.96 6.54 -7.71
C ARG A 161 14.01 6.06 -8.69
N ASN A 162 14.40 4.79 -8.58
CA ASN A 162 15.58 4.25 -9.25
C ASN A 162 15.18 3.42 -10.48
N ALA A 163 14.87 2.13 -10.28
CA ALA A 163 14.67 1.17 -11.36
C ALA A 163 13.55 1.53 -12.34
N LEU A 164 12.49 2.19 -11.86
CA LEU A 164 11.34 2.63 -12.63
C LEU A 164 11.32 4.16 -12.84
N GLY A 165 12.39 4.86 -12.44
CA GLY A 165 12.43 6.33 -12.45
C GLY A 165 12.28 6.91 -13.85
N GLU A 166 12.97 6.35 -14.84
CA GLU A 166 12.84 6.76 -16.24
C GLU A 166 11.41 6.53 -16.76
N TYR A 167 10.87 5.33 -16.55
CA TYR A 167 9.50 5.00 -16.93
C TYR A 167 8.48 5.96 -16.32
N ILE A 168 8.60 6.25 -15.02
CA ILE A 168 7.70 7.17 -14.32
C ILE A 168 7.82 8.59 -14.87
N ARG A 169 9.03 9.04 -15.16
CA ARG A 169 9.25 10.38 -15.74
C ARG A 169 8.58 10.50 -17.09
N GLU A 170 8.77 9.53 -17.96
CA GLU A 170 8.19 9.51 -19.30
C GLU A 170 6.67 9.42 -19.25
N ALA A 171 6.13 8.43 -18.52
CA ALA A 171 4.69 8.25 -18.37
C ALA A 171 3.99 9.51 -17.85
N LEU A 172 4.53 10.14 -16.79
CA LEU A 172 3.94 11.35 -16.22
C LEU A 172 4.11 12.57 -17.13
N SER A 173 5.20 12.66 -17.90
CA SER A 173 5.36 13.72 -18.90
C SER A 173 4.33 13.61 -20.01
N THR A 174 4.07 12.39 -20.50
CA THR A 174 3.03 12.13 -21.50
C THR A 174 1.65 12.49 -20.95
N ILE A 175 1.32 12.04 -19.75
CA ILE A 175 0.03 12.37 -19.10
C ILE A 175 -0.13 13.88 -18.92
N GLY A 176 0.93 14.57 -18.48
CA GLY A 176 0.95 16.03 -18.34
C GLY A 176 0.73 16.78 -19.66
N THR A 177 1.22 16.24 -20.77
CA THR A 177 1.10 16.84 -22.10
C THR A 177 -0.25 16.57 -22.76
N VAL A 178 -0.79 15.35 -22.60
CA VAL A 178 -2.10 14.97 -23.14
C VAL A 178 -3.22 15.78 -22.49
N GLY A 179 -3.02 16.22 -21.25
CA GLY A 179 -3.94 17.10 -20.54
C GLY A 179 -5.20 16.35 -20.10
N SER A 180 -5.36 16.14 -18.80
CA SER A 180 -6.62 15.70 -18.22
C SER A 180 -7.28 16.89 -17.53
N GLU A 181 -8.56 17.15 -17.81
CA GLU A 181 -9.33 18.21 -17.13
C GLU A 181 -9.33 18.04 -15.60
N PHE A 182 -9.12 16.81 -15.12
CA PHE A 182 -9.14 16.45 -13.71
C PHE A 182 -7.78 16.58 -13.02
N LEU A 183 -6.68 16.64 -13.77
CA LEU A 183 -5.31 16.66 -13.23
C LEU A 183 -4.70 18.05 -13.38
N ASP A 184 -3.80 18.40 -12.46
CA ASP A 184 -2.96 19.60 -12.57
C ASP A 184 -1.70 19.25 -13.41
N PRO A 185 -1.58 19.72 -14.66
CA PRO A 185 -0.49 19.33 -15.56
C PRO A 185 0.87 19.84 -15.09
N ASP A 186 0.93 21.02 -14.45
CA ASP A 186 2.16 21.60 -13.92
C ASP A 186 2.65 20.79 -12.71
N PHE A 187 1.72 20.40 -11.83
CA PHE A 187 2.05 19.55 -10.70
C PHE A 187 2.53 18.17 -11.15
N VAL A 188 1.81 17.52 -12.09
CA VAL A 188 2.12 16.18 -12.61
C VAL A 188 3.49 16.16 -13.30
N SER A 189 3.78 17.14 -14.15
CA SER A 189 5.08 17.23 -14.84
C SER A 189 6.23 17.45 -13.86
N GLY A 190 6.02 18.25 -12.80
CA GLY A 190 7.03 18.55 -11.81
C GLY A 190 7.25 17.46 -10.75
N MET A 191 6.25 16.61 -10.47
CA MET A 191 6.32 15.67 -9.34
C MET A 191 7.31 14.52 -9.59
N SER A 192 7.40 14.02 -10.83
CA SER A 192 8.30 12.92 -11.19
C SER A 192 9.76 13.29 -10.91
N ARG A 193 10.18 14.47 -11.40
CA ARG A 193 11.51 15.03 -11.17
C ARG A 193 11.81 15.18 -9.69
N ARG A 194 10.91 15.80 -8.91
CA ARG A 194 11.13 16.00 -7.47
C ARG A 194 11.21 14.67 -6.70
N HIS A 195 10.46 13.65 -7.12
CA HIS A 195 10.50 12.32 -6.51
C HIS A 195 11.82 11.59 -6.79
N ILE A 196 12.23 11.60 -8.07
CA ILE A 196 13.46 10.94 -8.54
C ILE A 196 14.69 11.59 -7.90
N GLU A 197 14.73 12.93 -7.83
CA GLU A 197 15.82 13.69 -7.20
C GLU A 197 15.82 13.59 -5.66
N GLY A 198 14.86 12.89 -5.04
CA GLY A 198 14.77 12.78 -3.58
C GLY A 198 14.37 14.08 -2.88
N ARG A 199 13.84 15.07 -3.61
CA ARG A 199 13.40 16.36 -3.05
C ARG A 199 12.01 16.30 -2.39
N GLY A 200 11.29 15.19 -2.57
CA GLY A 200 10.01 14.89 -1.92
C GLY A 200 9.54 13.47 -2.21
N SER A 201 8.59 12.97 -1.44
CA SER A 201 8.00 11.64 -1.65
C SER A 201 6.61 11.79 -2.25
N TYR A 202 6.50 11.52 -3.55
CA TYR A 202 5.24 11.62 -4.30
C TYR A 202 4.68 10.24 -4.65
N LEU A 203 5.07 9.19 -3.94
CA LEU A 203 4.72 7.82 -4.29
C LEU A 203 3.20 7.64 -4.42
N SER A 204 2.44 8.14 -3.44
CA SER A 204 0.98 8.03 -3.43
C SER A 204 0.32 8.85 -4.54
N GLU A 205 0.92 9.98 -4.91
CA GLU A 205 0.45 10.86 -5.98
C GLU A 205 0.73 10.25 -7.35
N ILE A 206 1.93 9.71 -7.55
CA ILE A 206 2.35 9.00 -8.76
C ILE A 206 1.46 7.79 -8.98
N ASP A 207 1.27 6.94 -7.97
CA ASP A 207 0.44 5.74 -8.03
C ASP A 207 -1.01 6.07 -8.44
N ARG A 208 -1.60 7.11 -7.84
CA ARG A 208 -2.94 7.59 -8.19
C ARG A 208 -3.02 8.06 -9.64
N VAL A 209 -2.08 8.89 -10.09
CA VAL A 209 -2.09 9.42 -11.46
C VAL A 209 -1.95 8.30 -12.49
N LEU A 210 -0.99 7.39 -12.29
CA LEU A 210 -0.79 6.23 -13.17
C LEU A 210 -2.02 5.31 -13.18
N THR A 211 -2.65 5.09 -12.04
CA THR A 211 -3.88 4.28 -11.95
C THR A 211 -5.05 4.93 -12.68
N LEU A 212 -5.27 6.23 -12.48
CA LEU A 212 -6.35 6.96 -13.16
C LEU A 212 -6.14 7.02 -14.66
N ASP A 213 -4.91 7.24 -15.11
CA ASP A 213 -4.55 7.20 -16.53
C ASP A 213 -4.77 5.80 -17.12
N ALA A 214 -4.36 4.74 -16.42
CA ALA A 214 -4.62 3.37 -16.85
C ALA A 214 -6.13 3.08 -16.95
N VAL A 215 -6.94 3.54 -15.99
CA VAL A 215 -8.40 3.40 -16.04
C VAL A 215 -8.99 4.16 -17.23
N ASP A 216 -8.58 5.42 -17.44
CA ASP A 216 -9.09 6.22 -18.56
C ASP A 216 -8.73 5.58 -19.91
N ARG A 217 -7.47 5.16 -20.10
CA ARG A 217 -7.01 4.56 -21.35
C ARG A 217 -7.56 3.16 -21.60
N LEU A 218 -7.58 2.30 -20.58
CA LEU A 218 -7.92 0.88 -20.77
C LEU A 218 -9.42 0.60 -20.66
N LEU A 219 -10.16 1.36 -19.84
CA LEU A 219 -11.56 1.07 -19.53
C LEU A 219 -12.52 2.09 -20.14
N LEU A 220 -12.20 3.39 -20.07
CA LEU A 220 -13.15 4.44 -20.47
C LEU A 220 -12.99 4.87 -21.94
N LYS A 221 -11.75 4.93 -22.43
CA LYS A 221 -11.41 5.42 -23.78
C LYS A 221 -10.50 4.43 -24.55
N PRO A 222 -10.90 3.15 -24.68
CA PRO A 222 -10.06 2.14 -25.32
C PRO A 222 -9.73 2.44 -26.80
N ALA A 223 -10.58 3.21 -27.50
CA ALA A 223 -10.40 3.56 -28.91
C ALA A 223 -9.25 4.55 -29.19
N ASN A 224 -8.76 5.26 -28.16
CA ASN A 224 -7.68 6.24 -28.27
C ASN A 224 -6.44 5.83 -27.47
N ALA A 225 -6.36 4.58 -27.00
CA ALA A 225 -5.22 4.11 -26.24
C ALA A 225 -3.98 4.11 -27.15
N PRO A 226 -2.94 4.93 -26.89
CA PRO A 226 -1.65 4.72 -27.54
C PRO A 226 -1.17 3.30 -27.22
N ALA A 227 -0.40 2.71 -28.15
CA ALA A 227 0.19 1.40 -27.96
C ALA A 227 0.82 1.30 -26.56
N PRO A 228 0.62 0.19 -25.83
CA PRO A 228 1.14 0.05 -24.48
C PRO A 228 2.62 0.40 -24.49
N PHE A 229 3.03 1.23 -23.55
CA PHE A 229 4.43 1.58 -23.36
C PHE A 229 5.21 0.27 -23.17
N ALA A 230 5.91 -0.17 -24.21
CA ALA A 230 6.77 -1.35 -24.14
C ALA A 230 7.97 -0.93 -23.32
N PRO A 231 8.09 -1.39 -22.05
CA PRO A 231 9.20 -0.95 -21.25
C PRO A 231 10.49 -1.48 -21.89
N ARG A 232 11.42 -0.57 -22.18
CA ARG A 232 12.78 -0.93 -22.61
C ARG A 232 13.57 -1.42 -21.39
N PHE A 233 13.16 -2.54 -20.81
CA PHE A 233 13.99 -3.25 -19.84
C PHE A 233 14.76 -4.33 -20.61
N LEU A 234 15.99 -3.98 -20.99
CA LEU A 234 17.07 -4.92 -21.32
C LEU A 234 18.15 -4.79 -20.25
#